data_AF-A0A1X2GBI7-F1
#
_entry.id   AF-A0A1X2GBI7-F1
#
_cell.length_a   1.000
_cell.length_b   1.000
_cell.length_c   1.000
_cell.angle_alpha   90.00
_cell.angle_beta   90.00
_cell.angle_gamma   90.00
#
_symmetry.space_group_name_H-M   'P 1'
#
loop_
_entity.id
_entity.type
_entity.pdbx_description
1 polymer ?
#
loop_
_entity_poly.entity_id
_entity_poly.type
_entity_poly.pdbx_seq_one_letter_code
_entity_poly.pdbx_strand_id
1 'polypeptide(L)'
;INRGQAICMMYCVEYNEENEKKFCEAVNDLKDVDICYEMGPLAPVLMPVVKINSNPFLYRRYPIEVPIDSPEDEITNDDILTSTTQIVHFLNETFAPCEPVNSALYEKSLVANKDILSILWNYTKLFDEKSALSFSKWCFSKKVAFTSVEYERKVQKGKLDRIRRRELWVLKKKIYG
;
A
#
# COMPACT_ATOMS: atom_id res chain seq x y z
N ILE A 1 12.95 -6.87 2.58
CA ILE A 1 13.36 -7.52 3.84
C ILE A 1 12.12 -7.58 4.70
N ASN A 2 11.57 -8.78 4.88
CA ASN A 2 10.45 -9.02 5.77
C ASN A 2 10.93 -9.15 7.23
N ARG A 3 10.02 -9.25 8.19
CA ARG A 3 10.34 -9.38 9.62
C ARG A 3 11.20 -10.62 9.91
N GLY A 4 10.89 -11.78 9.34
CA GLY A 4 11.66 -13.01 9.53
C GLY A 4 13.10 -12.92 9.00
N GLN A 5 13.27 -12.39 7.79
CA GLN A 5 14.58 -12.10 7.18
C GLN A 5 15.41 -11.16 8.04
N ALA A 6 14.80 -10.12 8.61
CA ALA A 6 15.47 -9.20 9.51
C ALA A 6 15.90 -9.88 10.81
N ILE A 7 15.07 -10.76 11.37
CA ILE A 7 15.38 -11.53 12.57
C ILE A 7 16.56 -12.48 12.31
N CYS A 8 16.54 -13.22 11.20
CA CYS A 8 17.67 -14.06 10.80
C CYS A 8 18.97 -13.25 10.64
N MET A 9 18.88 -12.06 10.04
CA MET A 9 20.01 -11.14 9.90
C MET A 9 20.52 -10.64 11.26
N MET A 10 19.63 -10.33 12.21
CA MET A 10 20.00 -9.91 13.57
C MET A 10 20.72 -11.01 14.35
N TYR A 11 20.31 -12.28 14.17
CA TYR A 11 20.98 -13.45 14.74
C TYR A 11 22.19 -13.94 13.93
N CYS A 12 22.56 -13.25 12.85
CA CYS A 12 23.66 -13.61 11.95
C CYS A 12 23.53 -15.03 11.37
N VAL A 13 22.30 -15.46 11.05
CA VAL A 13 22.01 -16.76 10.43
C VAL A 13 21.44 -16.60 9.02
N GLU A 14 21.59 -17.63 8.21
CA GLU A 14 20.96 -17.67 6.89
C GLU A 14 19.43 -17.73 7.00
N TYR A 15 18.75 -17.08 6.07
CA TYR A 15 17.29 -17.12 5.99
C TYR A 15 16.83 -18.46 5.41
N ASN A 16 16.10 -19.21 6.22
CA ASN A 16 15.33 -20.40 5.86
C ASN A 16 14.16 -20.56 6.87
N GLU A 17 13.18 -21.41 6.54
CA GLU A 17 11.95 -21.58 7.34
C GLU A 17 12.23 -22.02 8.78
N GLU A 18 13.23 -22.89 9.00
CA GLU A 18 13.59 -23.42 10.32
C GLU A 18 14.16 -22.31 11.22
N ASN A 19 15.12 -21.55 10.68
CA ASN A 19 15.73 -20.42 11.38
C ASN A 19 14.71 -19.32 11.64
N GLU A 20 13.91 -18.95 10.65
CA GLU A 20 12.88 -17.94 10.81
C GLU A 20 11.93 -18.31 11.95
N LYS A 21 11.38 -19.52 11.94
CA LYS A 21 10.45 -19.97 12.99
C LYS A 21 11.10 -19.90 14.37
N LYS A 22 12.28 -20.51 14.52
CA LYS A 22 13.02 -20.58 15.78
C LYS A 22 13.32 -19.19 16.36
N PHE A 23 13.82 -18.27 15.55
CA PHE A 23 14.24 -16.96 16.02
C PHE A 23 13.08 -15.97 16.12
N CYS A 24 12.02 -16.12 15.32
CA CYS A 24 10.76 -15.39 15.52
C CYS A 24 10.13 -15.74 16.87
N GLU A 25 10.06 -17.02 17.23
CA GLU A 25 9.61 -17.48 18.56
C GLU A 25 10.48 -16.84 19.66
N ALA A 26 11.80 -16.90 19.54
CA ALA A 26 12.72 -16.31 20.52
C ALA A 26 12.52 -14.80 20.71
N VAL A 27 12.27 -14.04 19.63
CA VAL A 27 11.97 -12.60 19.73
C VAL A 27 10.60 -12.35 20.34
N ASN A 28 9.59 -13.16 20.00
CA ASN A 28 8.25 -13.01 20.56
C ASN A 28 8.21 -13.32 22.07
N ASP A 29 9.12 -14.18 22.55
CA ASP A 29 9.30 -14.47 23.98
C ASP A 29 9.93 -13.29 24.76
N LEU A 30 10.68 -12.42 24.07
CA LEU A 30 11.17 -11.15 24.62
C LEU A 30 10.01 -10.14 24.69
N LYS A 31 9.16 -10.31 25.72
CA LYS A 31 8.03 -9.42 25.99
C LYS A 31 8.41 -7.94 25.83
N ASP A 32 7.52 -7.17 25.22
CA ASP A 32 7.63 -5.72 25.02
C ASP A 32 8.82 -5.25 24.17
N VAL A 33 9.46 -6.15 23.41
CA VAL A 33 10.51 -5.83 22.45
C VAL A 33 10.09 -6.29 21.06
N ASP A 34 10.49 -5.55 20.03
CA ASP A 34 10.29 -5.96 18.64
C ASP A 34 11.48 -5.50 17.79
N ILE A 35 11.57 -6.06 16.59
CA ILE A 35 12.61 -5.75 15.62
C ILE A 35 12.22 -4.56 14.75
N CYS A 36 13.13 -3.61 14.60
CA CYS A 36 12.95 -2.43 13.76
C CYS A 36 14.28 -2.00 13.11
N TYR A 37 14.24 -0.91 12.35
CA TYR A 37 15.43 -0.26 11.80
C TYR A 37 15.29 1.27 11.83
N GLU A 38 16.43 1.97 11.92
CA GLU A 38 16.48 3.43 11.90
C GLU A 38 16.87 3.97 10.51
N MET A 39 18.11 3.72 10.09
CA MET A 39 18.69 4.30 8.88
C MET A 39 18.46 3.44 7.63
N GLY A 40 18.41 2.12 7.78
CA GLY A 40 18.25 1.21 6.65
C GLY A 40 17.89 -0.21 7.08
N PRO A 41 17.17 -0.94 6.22
CA PRO A 41 16.59 -2.25 6.57
C PRO A 41 17.63 -3.38 6.67
N LEU A 42 18.90 -3.13 6.35
CA LEU A 42 20.00 -4.08 6.48
C LEU A 42 20.71 -4.01 7.85
N ALA A 43 20.26 -3.13 8.74
CA ALA A 43 20.80 -2.99 10.10
C ALA A 43 19.66 -3.14 11.13
N PRO A 44 19.14 -4.37 11.31
CA PRO A 44 18.06 -4.62 12.26
C PRO A 44 18.52 -4.38 13.69
N VAL A 45 17.63 -3.82 14.51
CA VAL A 45 17.83 -3.61 15.95
C VAL A 45 16.60 -4.08 16.73
N LEU A 46 16.83 -4.67 17.90
CA LEU A 46 15.77 -4.92 18.87
C LEU A 46 15.53 -3.65 19.69
N MET A 47 14.27 -3.25 19.81
CA MET A 47 13.89 -2.04 20.52
C MET A 47 12.61 -2.27 21.31
N PRO A 48 12.46 -1.66 22.51
CA PRO A 48 11.21 -1.71 23.24
C PRO A 48 10.06 -1.18 22.37
N VAL A 49 8.94 -1.89 22.37
CA VAL A 49 7.75 -1.56 21.59
C VAL A 49 7.27 -0.13 21.88
N VAL A 50 7.35 0.29 23.15
CA VAL A 50 7.02 1.65 23.58
C VAL A 50 7.89 2.70 22.87
N LYS A 51 9.19 2.43 22.73
CA LYS A 51 10.13 3.35 22.08
C LYS A 51 9.92 3.38 20.56
N ILE A 52 9.66 2.23 19.94
CA ILE A 52 9.26 2.17 18.53
C ILE A 52 8.01 3.03 18.30
N ASN A 53 7.00 2.86 19.13
CA ASN A 53 5.73 3.59 19.02
C ASN A 53 5.86 5.08 19.32
N SER A 54 6.84 5.48 20.14
CA SER A 54 7.08 6.89 20.48
C SER A 54 7.55 7.73 19.28
N ASN A 55 8.23 7.10 18.31
CA ASN A 55 8.68 7.77 17.10
C ASN A 55 8.69 6.81 15.89
N PRO A 56 7.52 6.61 15.23
CA PRO A 56 7.39 5.69 14.10
C PRO A 56 8.16 6.11 12.84
N PHE A 57 8.58 7.37 12.74
CA PHE A 57 9.37 7.87 11.59
C PHE A 57 10.85 7.53 11.70
N LEU A 58 11.35 7.48 12.94
CA LEU A 58 12.71 7.06 13.27
C LEU A 58 12.80 5.54 13.37
N TYR A 59 11.88 4.89 14.09
CA TYR A 59 11.87 3.44 14.29
C TYR A 59 10.86 2.77 13.36
N ARG A 60 11.34 2.21 12.25
CA ARG A 60 10.49 1.58 11.24
C ARG A 60 10.44 0.08 11.44
N ARG A 61 9.24 -0.49 11.46
CA ARG A 61 9.04 -1.94 11.55
C ARG A 61 9.19 -2.59 10.17
N TYR A 62 9.65 -3.84 10.18
CA TYR A 62 9.67 -4.67 8.98
C TYR A 62 8.26 -5.19 8.67
N PRO A 63 7.89 -5.33 7.38
CA PRO A 63 6.61 -5.93 7.01
C PRO A 63 6.56 -7.40 7.42
N ILE A 64 5.42 -7.83 7.95
CA ILE A 64 5.12 -9.23 8.25
C ILE A 64 4.59 -9.85 6.95
N GLU A 65 5.16 -10.96 6.51
CA GLU A 65 4.56 -11.74 5.43
C GLU A 65 3.30 -12.39 5.99
N VAL A 66 2.14 -11.88 5.58
CA VAL A 66 0.86 -12.52 5.87
C VAL A 66 0.75 -13.72 4.91
N PRO A 67 0.51 -14.94 5.40
CA PRO A 67 0.29 -16.08 4.52
C PRO A 67 -0.87 -15.78 3.57
N ILE A 68 -0.61 -15.98 2.27
CA ILE A 68 -1.58 -15.84 1.18
C ILE A 68 -2.73 -16.87 1.33
N ASP A 69 -2.58 -17.83 2.24
CA ASP A 69 -3.55 -18.88 2.57
C ASP A 69 -4.42 -18.56 3.81
N SER A 70 -4.47 -17.29 4.25
CA SER A 70 -5.62 -16.88 5.07
C SER A 70 -6.87 -17.16 4.22
N PRO A 71 -7.88 -17.88 4.75
CA PRO A 71 -9.13 -18.06 4.02
C PRO A 71 -9.55 -16.68 3.59
N GLU A 72 -9.89 -16.52 2.31
CA GLU A 72 -10.43 -15.30 1.73
C GLU A 72 -11.41 -14.73 2.77
N ASP A 73 -10.94 -13.76 3.57
CA ASP A 73 -11.81 -13.08 4.50
C ASP A 73 -12.74 -12.36 3.57
N GLU A 74 -13.94 -12.95 3.39
CA GLU A 74 -15.08 -12.27 2.82
C GLU A 74 -15.05 -10.90 3.45
N ILE A 75 -14.79 -9.88 2.64
CA ILE A 75 -14.73 -8.48 3.08
C ILE A 75 -16.05 -8.23 3.80
N THR A 76 -16.02 -8.36 5.13
CA THR A 76 -17.18 -8.04 5.95
C THR A 76 -17.37 -6.55 5.77
N ASN A 77 -18.62 -6.13 5.54
CA ASN A 77 -19.04 -4.77 5.19
C ASN A 77 -18.64 -3.65 6.19
N ASP A 78 -17.75 -3.91 7.15
CA ASP A 78 -17.24 -2.98 8.16
C ASP A 78 -16.03 -2.14 7.69
N ASP A 79 -15.34 -2.50 6.58
CA ASP A 79 -14.21 -1.73 6.02
C ASP A 79 -14.59 -0.70 4.94
N ILE A 80 -15.81 -0.16 5.00
CA ILE A 80 -16.23 0.92 4.10
C ILE A 80 -15.46 2.20 4.47
N LEU A 81 -14.71 2.76 3.52
CA LEU A 81 -14.06 4.07 3.66
C LEU A 81 -15.16 5.15 3.77
N THR A 82 -15.35 5.69 4.97
CA THR A 82 -16.44 6.63 5.28
C THR A 82 -15.98 8.09 5.30
N SER A 83 -14.67 8.34 5.39
CA SER A 83 -14.12 9.69 5.44
C SER A 83 -13.36 10.08 4.18
N THR A 84 -13.37 11.38 3.87
CA THR A 84 -12.54 11.94 2.80
C THR A 84 -11.06 11.62 2.98
N THR A 85 -10.56 11.64 4.22
CA THR A 85 -9.15 11.36 4.52
C THR A 85 -8.77 9.91 4.20
N GLN A 86 -9.61 8.95 4.60
CA GLN A 86 -9.41 7.53 4.28
C GLN A 86 -9.39 7.28 2.77
N ILE A 87 -10.31 7.91 2.03
CA ILE A 87 -10.36 7.78 0.57
C ILE A 87 -9.09 8.38 -0.07
N VAL A 88 -8.65 9.56 0.37
CA VAL A 88 -7.44 10.19 -0.17
C VAL A 88 -6.20 9.33 0.14
N HIS A 89 -6.13 8.74 1.34
CA HIS A 89 -5.06 7.84 1.73
C HIS A 89 -5.01 6.61 0.82
N PHE A 90 -6.15 5.90 0.71
CA PHE A 90 -6.31 4.76 -0.19
C PHE A 90 -5.89 5.11 -1.62
N LEU A 91 -6.39 6.21 -2.18
CA LEU A 91 -6.05 6.60 -3.54
C LEU A 91 -4.56 6.90 -3.72
N ASN A 92 -3.90 7.50 -2.73
CA ASN A 92 -2.47 7.81 -2.79
C ASN A 92 -1.60 6.56 -2.64
N GLU A 93 -2.03 5.58 -1.86
CA GLU A 93 -1.35 4.30 -1.72
C GLU A 93 -1.53 3.41 -2.94
N THR A 94 -2.76 3.34 -3.49
CA THR A 94 -3.07 2.47 -4.63
C THR A 94 -2.56 3.05 -5.95
N PHE A 95 -2.58 4.37 -6.12
CA PHE A 95 -2.25 5.05 -7.38
C PHE A 95 -1.13 6.09 -7.19
N ALA A 96 0.11 5.64 -7.23
CA ALA A 96 1.27 6.48 -7.00
C ALA A 96 1.70 7.22 -8.30
N PRO A 97 2.06 8.52 -8.19
CA PRO A 97 2.49 9.34 -9.33
C PRO A 97 3.95 9.08 -9.76
N CYS A 98 4.77 8.52 -8.88
CA CYS A 98 6.18 8.21 -9.09
C CYS A 98 6.49 6.80 -8.56
N GLU A 99 7.69 6.31 -8.84
CA GLU A 99 8.10 4.97 -8.39
C GLU A 99 8.13 4.91 -6.86
N PRO A 100 7.32 4.04 -6.25
CA PRO A 100 7.29 3.90 -4.80
C PRO A 100 8.48 3.06 -4.30
N VAL A 101 8.85 3.24 -3.03
CA VAL A 101 9.99 2.52 -2.41
C VAL A 101 9.81 1.00 -2.47
N ASN A 102 8.57 0.54 -2.38
CA ASN A 102 8.14 -0.85 -2.52
C ASN A 102 7.67 -1.15 -3.96
N SER A 103 8.38 -0.68 -4.99
CA SER A 103 7.97 -0.81 -6.40
C SER A 103 7.70 -2.24 -6.86
N ALA A 104 8.27 -3.25 -6.20
CA ALA A 104 7.95 -4.67 -6.44
C ALA A 104 6.46 -5.02 -6.21
N LEU A 105 5.75 -4.24 -5.38
CA LEU A 105 4.33 -4.39 -5.11
C LEU A 105 3.43 -3.69 -6.13
N TYR A 106 4.03 -2.88 -7.02
CA TYR A 106 3.31 -2.06 -7.99
C TYR A 106 3.57 -2.57 -9.41
N GLU A 107 2.70 -2.15 -10.32
CA GLU A 107 2.86 -2.27 -11.75
C GLU A 107 2.59 -0.93 -12.41
N LYS A 108 3.35 -0.59 -13.46
CA LYS A 108 3.03 0.59 -14.27
C LYS A 108 1.82 0.30 -15.13
N SER A 109 0.83 1.18 -15.09
CA SER A 109 -0.39 1.03 -15.87
C SER A 109 -0.95 2.37 -16.35
N LEU A 110 -1.63 2.34 -17.51
CA LEU A 110 -2.32 3.49 -18.08
C LEU A 110 -3.76 3.53 -17.58
N VAL A 111 -4.03 4.38 -16.61
CA VAL A 111 -5.30 4.42 -15.88
C VAL A 111 -6.13 5.64 -16.25
N ALA A 112 -7.43 5.48 -16.46
CA ALA A 112 -8.38 6.59 -16.56
C ALA A 112 -9.09 6.83 -15.21
N ASN A 113 -9.54 8.06 -14.97
CA ASN A 113 -10.30 8.39 -13.75
C ASN A 113 -11.57 7.54 -13.57
N LYS A 114 -12.16 7.05 -14.66
CA LYS A 114 -13.29 6.12 -14.59
C LYS A 114 -12.89 4.76 -14.00
N ASP A 115 -11.69 4.29 -14.30
CA ASP A 115 -11.20 2.98 -13.85
C ASP A 115 -10.85 3.06 -12.35
N ILE A 116 -10.22 4.17 -11.94
CA ILE A 116 -9.97 4.50 -10.52
C ILE A 116 -11.28 4.56 -9.74
N LEU A 117 -12.29 5.26 -10.27
CA LEU A 117 -13.60 5.36 -9.62
C LEU A 117 -14.29 3.99 -9.49
N SER A 118 -14.24 3.15 -10.53
CA SER A 118 -14.78 1.81 -10.48
C SER A 118 -14.15 0.94 -9.40
N ILE A 119 -12.84 1.07 -9.18
CA ILE A 119 -12.14 0.39 -8.09
C ILE A 119 -12.61 0.94 -6.74
N LEU A 120 -12.67 2.27 -6.62
CA LEU A 120 -13.03 2.94 -5.37
C LEU A 120 -14.45 2.57 -4.88
N TRP A 121 -15.40 2.31 -5.79
CA TRP A 121 -16.75 1.85 -5.42
C TRP A 121 -16.79 0.54 -4.63
N ASN A 122 -15.77 -0.31 -4.75
CA ASN A 122 -15.70 -1.52 -3.94
C ASN A 122 -15.43 -1.21 -2.45
N TYR A 123 -14.93 -0.01 -2.14
CA TYR A 123 -14.48 0.37 -0.80
C TYR A 123 -15.24 1.57 -0.22
N THR A 124 -16.11 2.25 -0.99
CA THR A 124 -16.88 3.38 -0.46
C THR A 124 -18.18 3.62 -1.22
N LYS A 125 -19.20 4.04 -0.46
CA LYS A 125 -20.49 4.53 -0.98
C LYS A 125 -20.53 6.04 -1.20
N LEU A 126 -19.48 6.78 -0.81
CA LEU A 126 -19.44 8.26 -0.92
C LEU A 126 -19.50 8.77 -2.36
N PHE A 127 -19.19 7.91 -3.33
CA PHE A 127 -19.27 8.23 -4.75
C PHE A 127 -20.39 7.48 -5.48
N ASP A 128 -21.36 6.90 -4.75
CA ASP A 128 -22.53 6.32 -5.39
C ASP A 128 -23.21 7.37 -6.26
N GLU A 129 -23.58 6.97 -7.48
CA GLU A 129 -24.21 7.81 -8.49
C GLU A 129 -23.34 9.00 -9.00
N LYS A 130 -22.07 9.11 -8.57
CA LYS A 130 -21.16 10.15 -9.05
C LYS A 130 -20.55 9.77 -10.39
N SER A 131 -20.56 10.71 -11.33
CA SER A 131 -19.88 10.53 -12.62
C SER A 131 -18.36 10.62 -12.47
N ALA A 132 -17.62 9.97 -13.39
CA ALA A 132 -16.16 10.08 -13.48
C ALA A 132 -15.66 11.54 -13.58
N LEU A 133 -16.47 12.44 -14.17
CA LEU A 133 -16.15 13.87 -14.23
C LEU A 133 -16.25 14.53 -12.84
N SER A 134 -17.29 14.23 -12.08
CA SER A 134 -17.46 14.76 -10.72
C SER A 134 -16.37 14.22 -9.78
N PHE A 135 -16.05 12.93 -9.88
CA PHE A 135 -14.92 12.32 -9.18
C PHE A 135 -13.59 12.99 -9.55
N SER A 136 -13.32 13.18 -10.85
CA SER A 136 -12.12 13.87 -11.30
C SER A 136 -11.97 15.25 -10.67
N LYS A 137 -13.03 16.06 -10.67
CA LYS A 137 -13.02 17.40 -10.04
C LYS A 137 -12.75 17.30 -8.55
N TRP A 138 -13.36 16.33 -7.87
CA TRP A 138 -13.14 16.08 -6.45
C TRP A 138 -11.67 15.74 -6.16
N CYS A 139 -11.04 14.85 -6.94
CA CYS A 139 -9.64 14.49 -6.77
C CYS A 139 -8.71 15.70 -6.89
N PHE A 140 -8.96 16.59 -7.86
CA PHE A 140 -8.22 17.85 -7.98
C PHE A 140 -8.43 18.75 -6.76
N SER A 141 -9.68 18.88 -6.28
CA SER A 141 -9.99 19.71 -5.10
C SER A 141 -9.32 19.21 -3.83
N LYS A 142 -9.15 17.88 -3.71
CA LYS A 142 -8.50 17.22 -2.57
C LYS A 142 -7.00 17.02 -2.76
N LYS A 143 -6.43 17.49 -3.87
CA LYS A 143 -5.00 17.37 -4.20
C LYS A 143 -4.48 15.93 -4.10
N VAL A 144 -5.29 14.96 -4.56
CA VAL A 144 -4.89 13.54 -4.61
C VAL A 144 -3.62 13.41 -5.45
N ALA A 145 -2.63 12.63 -5.00
CA ALA A 145 -1.26 12.68 -5.51
C ALA A 145 -1.16 12.41 -7.02
N PHE A 146 -1.90 11.42 -7.54
CA PHE A 146 -1.92 11.13 -8.98
C PHE A 146 -2.43 12.29 -9.84
N THR A 147 -3.09 13.30 -9.25
CA THR A 147 -3.60 14.46 -9.99
C THR A 147 -2.50 15.36 -10.55
N SER A 148 -1.27 15.24 -10.04
CA SER A 148 -0.08 15.94 -10.54
C SER A 148 0.47 15.40 -11.86
N VAL A 149 0.20 14.13 -12.19
CA VAL A 149 0.70 13.47 -13.40
C VAL A 149 -0.04 13.99 -14.62
N GLU A 150 0.65 14.33 -15.71
CA GLU A 150 -0.02 14.79 -16.93
C GLU A 150 -0.81 13.69 -17.63
N TYR A 151 -1.86 14.08 -18.36
CA TYR A 151 -2.63 13.13 -19.16
C TYR A 151 -1.93 12.82 -20.47
N GLU A 152 -1.78 11.55 -20.80
CA GLU A 152 -1.59 11.14 -22.18
C GLU A 152 -2.89 11.35 -22.97
N ARG A 153 -2.79 12.09 -24.07
CA ARG A 153 -3.89 12.31 -25.01
C ARG A 153 -3.73 11.38 -26.20
N LYS A 154 -4.43 10.25 -26.22
CA LYS A 154 -4.61 9.44 -27.44
C LYS A 154 -6.03 9.59 -27.96
N VAL A 155 -6.17 10.07 -29.19
CA VAL A 155 -7.44 10.08 -29.92
C VAL A 155 -7.72 8.66 -30.37
N GLN A 156 -8.75 8.01 -29.83
CA GLN A 156 -9.24 6.74 -30.38
C GLN A 156 -9.93 7.03 -31.72
N LYS A 157 -9.40 6.51 -32.83
CA LYS A 157 -10.09 6.56 -34.13
C LYS A 157 -11.48 5.94 -33.98
N GLY A 158 -12.53 6.74 -34.21
CA GLY A 158 -13.93 6.27 -34.26
C GLY A 158 -14.78 6.49 -33.01
N LYS A 159 -14.26 7.06 -31.92
CA LYS A 159 -15.08 7.53 -30.77
C LYS A 159 -14.84 9.01 -30.50
N LEU A 160 -15.92 9.78 -30.35
CA LEU A 160 -15.88 11.19 -29.95
C LEU A 160 -15.33 11.39 -28.52
N ASP A 161 -15.33 10.33 -27.71
CA ASP A 161 -14.82 10.39 -26.34
C ASP A 161 -13.29 10.31 -26.30
N ARG A 162 -12.69 11.47 -26.04
CA ARG A 162 -11.27 11.61 -25.68
C ARG A 162 -11.05 11.05 -24.28
N ILE A 163 -10.80 9.75 -24.17
CA ILE A 163 -10.44 9.13 -22.89
C ILE A 163 -9.05 9.63 -22.49
N ARG A 164 -9.00 10.43 -21.43
CA ARG A 164 -7.74 10.90 -20.84
C ARG A 164 -7.21 9.82 -19.89
N ARG A 165 -5.98 9.35 -20.12
CA ARG A 165 -5.30 8.37 -19.26
C ARG A 165 -4.01 8.95 -18.70
N ARG A 166 -3.52 8.40 -17.61
CA ARG A 166 -2.24 8.74 -17.00
C ARG A 166 -1.46 7.46 -16.75
N GLU A 167 -0.15 7.49 -16.97
CA GLU A 167 0.72 6.40 -16.52
C GLU A 167 0.95 6.56 -15.03
N LEU A 168 0.58 5.56 -14.25
CA LEU A 168 0.71 5.53 -12.79
C LEU A 168 1.34 4.21 -12.35
N TRP A 169 1.95 4.25 -11.16
CA TRP A 169 2.31 3.03 -10.44
C TRP A 169 1.08 2.58 -9.66
N VAL A 170 0.47 1.50 -10.10
CA VAL A 170 -0.74 0.93 -9.51
C VAL A 170 -0.32 -0.23 -8.62
N LEU A 171 -0.78 -0.24 -7.38
CA LEU A 171 -0.55 -1.38 -6.49
C LEU A 171 -1.09 -2.66 -7.17
N LYS A 172 -0.46 -3.82 -6.99
CA LYS A 172 -0.95 -5.07 -7.61
C LYS A 172 -2.28 -5.46 -6.98
N LYS A 173 -3.24 -5.90 -7.81
CA LYS A 173 -4.61 -6.26 -7.38
C LYS A 173 -4.63 -7.19 -6.16
N LYS A 174 -3.74 -8.19 -6.14
CA LYS A 174 -3.58 -9.17 -5.05
C LYS A 174 -3.26 -8.56 -3.66
N ILE A 175 -2.98 -7.26 -3.58
CA ILE A 175 -2.58 -6.57 -2.34
C ILE A 175 -3.70 -5.70 -1.79
N TYR A 176 -4.59 -5.18 -2.63
CA TYR A 176 -5.70 -4.32 -2.19
C TYR A 176 -7.09 -4.91 -2.46
N GLY A 177 -7.20 -6.10 -3.05
CA GLY A 177 -8.47 -6.80 -3.20
C GLY A 177 -8.32 -8.20 -3.75
#